data_AF-A0A0Q7N4T4-F1
#
_entry.id   AF-A0A0Q7N4T4-F1
#
_cell.length_a   1.000
_cell.length_b   1.000
_cell.length_c   1.000
_cell.angle_alpha   90.00
_cell.angle_beta   90.00
_cell.angle_gamma   90.00
#
_symmetry.space_group_name_H-M   'P 1'
#
loop_
_entity.id
_entity.type
_entity.pdbx_description
1 polymer ?
#
loop_
_entity_poly.entity_id
_entity_poly.type
_entity_poly.pdbx_seq_one_letter_code
_entity_poly.pdbx_strand_id
1 'polypeptide(L)' 'MRAIMPPAQSGPYPDRHLHCQMLMEERFRAVLDDAVAAGWALDEAATAMVELADNQVLMIMANAETDDEIARAIKSR' A
#
# COMPACT_ATOMS: atom_id res chain seq x y z
N MET A 1 18.42 -6.57 4.19
CA MET A 1 17.02 -6.17 3.97
C MET A 1 16.12 -7.32 4.41
N ARG A 2 15.36 -7.17 5.50
CA ARG A 2 14.46 -8.22 5.98
C ARG A 2 13.19 -8.31 5.12
N ALA A 3 12.51 -9.46 5.16
CA ALA A 3 11.22 -9.65 4.50
C ALA A 3 10.09 -9.06 5.35
N ILE A 4 9.03 -8.55 4.70
CA ILE A 4 7.81 -8.16 5.41
C ILE A 4 7.10 -9.45 5.84
N MET A 5 6.97 -9.63 7.15
CA MET A 5 6.30 -10.81 7.72
C MET A 5 4.78 -10.58 7.77
N PRO A 6 3.96 -11.65 7.72
CA PRO A 6 2.55 -11.51 7.97
C PRO A 6 2.31 -11.02 9.42
N PRO A 7 1.20 -10.30 9.68
CA PRO A 7 0.82 -9.97 11.04
C PRO A 7 0.63 -11.23 11.90
N ALA A 8 0.93 -11.13 13.20
CA ALA A 8 0.94 -12.27 14.12
C ALA A 8 -0.38 -13.04 14.24
N GLN A 9 -1.51 -12.40 13.91
CA GLN A 9 -2.84 -12.99 14.00
C GLN A 9 -3.62 -12.73 12.71
N SER A 10 -4.37 -13.75 12.28
CA SER A 10 -5.36 -13.61 11.22
C SER A 10 -6.62 -12.92 11.76
N GLY A 11 -7.34 -12.21 10.89
CA GLY A 11 -8.56 -11.47 11.25
C GLY A 11 -8.31 -10.13 11.98
N PRO A 12 -9.38 -9.42 12.36
CA PRO A 12 -9.31 -8.15 13.07
C PRO A 12 -8.83 -8.32 14.52
N TYR A 13 -7.96 -7.43 14.97
CA TYR A 13 -7.56 -7.28 16.37
C TYR A 13 -7.19 -5.81 16.66
N PRO A 14 -7.21 -5.36 17.93
CA PRO A 14 -6.80 -4.00 18.28
C PRO A 14 -5.43 -3.66 17.70
N ASP A 15 -5.28 -2.46 17.16
CA ASP A 15 -4.02 -1.97 16.58
C ASP A 15 -3.47 -2.77 15.38
N ARG A 16 -4.26 -3.66 14.75
CA ARG A 16 -3.84 -4.40 13.55
C ARG A 16 -3.30 -3.48 12.46
N HIS A 17 -3.92 -2.33 12.26
CA HIS A 17 -3.47 -1.34 11.28
C HIS A 17 -2.06 -0.82 11.60
N LEU A 18 -1.81 -0.41 12.85
CA LEU A 18 -0.50 0.03 13.32
C LEU A 18 0.54 -1.10 13.22
N HIS A 19 0.17 -2.33 13.59
CA HIS A 19 1.07 -3.47 13.47
C HIS A 19 1.50 -3.72 12.02
N CYS A 20 0.57 -3.63 11.05
CA CYS A 20 0.93 -3.70 9.64
C CYS A 20 1.92 -2.59 9.25
N GLN A 21 1.72 -1.36 9.71
CA GLN A 21 2.66 -0.25 9.44
C GLN A 21 4.06 -0.55 9.99
N MET A 22 4.17 -1.01 11.24
CA MET A 22 5.44 -1.37 11.86
C MET A 22 6.20 -2.46 11.09
N LEU A 23 5.48 -3.46 10.56
CA LEU A 23 6.07 -4.54 9.76
C LEU A 23 6.59 -4.05 8.39
N MET A 24 6.02 -2.97 7.85
CA MET A 24 6.44 -2.39 6.57
C MET A 24 7.50 -1.30 6.71
N GLU A 25 7.64 -0.71 7.91
CA GLU A 25 8.40 0.52 8.14
C GLU A 25 9.88 0.42 7.72
N GLU A 26 10.57 -0.68 8.00
CA GLU A 26 11.97 -0.88 7.58
C GLU A 26 12.12 -0.76 6.05
N ARG A 27 11.18 -1.34 5.31
CA ARG A 27 11.19 -1.33 3.84
C ARG A 27 10.78 0.02 3.29
N PHE A 28 9.80 0.65 3.91
CA PHE A 28 9.35 1.99 3.55
C PHE A 28 10.49 3.00 3.67
N ARG A 29 11.20 3.01 4.80
CA ARG A 29 12.35 3.90 5.01
C ARG A 29 13.49 3.63 4.03
N ALA A 30 13.79 2.36 3.73
CA ALA A 30 14.85 2.03 2.78
C ALA A 30 14.62 2.64 1.39
N VAL A 31 13.37 2.74 0.92
CA VAL A 31 13.06 3.41 -0.36
C VAL A 31 13.34 4.91 -0.29
N LEU A 32 13.00 5.56 0.82
CA LEU A 32 13.31 6.97 1.03
C LEU A 32 14.82 7.22 1.12
N ASP A 33 15.54 6.34 1.84
CA ASP A 33 16.98 6.41 1.96
C ASP A 33 17.67 6.26 0.59
N ASP A 34 17.19 5.33 -0.25
CA ASP A 34 17.70 5.15 -1.62
C ASP A 34 17.43 6.37 -2.50
N ALA A 35 16.26 7.00 -2.38
CA ALA A 35 15.93 8.23 -3.11
C ALA A 35 16.83 9.41 -2.69
N VAL A 36 17.05 9.58 -1.39
CA VAL A 36 17.96 10.60 -0.86
C VAL A 36 19.39 10.34 -1.29
N ALA A 37 19.84 9.08 -1.28
CA ALA A 37 21.16 8.71 -1.78
C ALA A 37 21.33 8.98 -3.29
N ALA A 38 20.24 8.96 -4.06
CA ALA A 38 20.20 9.37 -5.47
C ALA A 38 20.15 10.89 -5.67
N GLY A 39 20.11 11.68 -4.60
CA GLY A 39 20.15 13.15 -4.62
C GLY A 39 18.79 13.85 -4.51
N TRP A 40 17.72 13.13 -4.17
CA TRP A 40 16.39 13.73 -3.98
C TRP A 40 16.32 14.43 -2.62
N ALA A 41 15.50 15.48 -2.52
CA ALA A 41 15.11 16.00 -1.21
C ALA A 41 14.18 15.00 -0.51
N LEU A 42 14.31 14.86 0.81
CA LEU A 42 13.54 13.88 1.58
C LEU A 42 12.03 14.16 1.52
N ASP A 43 11.63 15.43 1.55
CA ASP A 43 10.25 15.86 1.45
C ASP A 43 9.66 15.52 0.08
N GLU A 44 10.39 15.77 -1.02
CA GLU A 44 9.97 15.35 -2.36
C GLU A 44 9.78 13.83 -2.48
N ALA A 45 10.75 13.04 -1.97
CA ALA A 45 10.64 11.59 -1.95
C ALA A 45 9.46 11.11 -1.09
N ALA A 46 9.22 11.74 0.06
CA ALA A 46 8.09 11.41 0.92
C ALA A 46 6.74 11.74 0.25
N THR A 47 6.61 12.91 -0.39
CA THR A 47 5.41 13.27 -1.14
C THR A 47 5.13 12.29 -2.27
N ALA A 48 6.15 11.94 -3.07
CA ALA A 48 6.00 10.94 -4.14
C ALA A 48 5.53 9.58 -3.58
N MET A 49 6.06 9.14 -2.45
CA MET A 49 5.64 7.89 -1.81
C MET A 49 4.19 7.91 -1.33
N VAL A 50 3.71 9.05 -0.81
CA VAL A 50 2.30 9.23 -0.44
C VAL A 50 1.40 9.13 -1.68
N GLU A 51 1.75 9.84 -2.75
CA GLU A 51 0.99 9.82 -4.01
C GLU A 51 0.93 8.41 -4.62
N LEU A 52 2.03 7.65 -4.58
CA LEU A 52 2.05 6.26 -5.03
C LEU A 52 1.12 5.36 -4.21
N ALA A 53 1.10 5.52 -2.89
CA ALA A 53 0.22 4.77 -2.01
C ALA A 53 -1.26 5.11 -2.27
N ASP A 54 -1.58 6.39 -2.40
CA ASP A 54 -2.95 6.86 -2.70
C ASP A 54 -3.43 6.35 -4.06
N ASN A 55 -2.61 6.45 -5.09
CA ASN A 55 -2.92 5.93 -6.43
C ASN A 55 -3.15 4.42 -6.41
N GLN A 56 -2.40 3.67 -5.60
CA GLN A 56 -2.61 2.23 -5.43
C GLN A 56 -3.97 1.92 -4.81
N VAL A 57 -4.43 2.70 -3.82
CA VAL A 57 -5.76 2.54 -3.22
C VAL A 57 -6.86 2.86 -4.23
N LEU A 58 -6.73 3.95 -4.98
CA LEU A 58 -7.69 4.33 -6.04
C LEU A 58 -7.81 3.24 -7.10
N MET A 59 -6.68 2.66 -7.54
CA MET A 59 -6.67 1.54 -8.49
C MET A 59 -7.42 0.31 -7.94
N ILE A 60 -7.19 -0.06 -6.68
CA ILE A 60 -7.88 -1.20 -6.05
C ILE A 60 -9.40 -0.98 -6.05
N MET A 61 -9.85 0.23 -5.71
CA MET A 61 -11.27 0.57 -5.69
C MET A 61 -11.89 0.53 -7.09
N ALA A 62 -11.21 1.12 -8.08
CA ALA A 62 -11.69 1.12 -9.47
C ALA A 62 -11.79 -0.30 -10.05
N ASN A 63 -10.83 -1.18 -9.72
CA ASN A 63 -10.88 -2.58 -10.13
C ASN A 63 -12.07 -3.31 -9.49
N ALA A 64 -12.33 -3.10 -8.20
CA ALA A 64 -13.48 -3.69 -7.52
C ALA A 64 -14.82 -3.25 -8.12
N GLU A 65 -14.95 -1.97 -8.46
CA GLU A 65 -16.14 -1.44 -9.15
C GLU A 65 -16.33 -2.08 -10.53
N THR A 66 -15.25 -2.20 -11.29
CA THR A 66 -15.26 -2.88 -12.60
C THR A 66 -15.69 -4.34 -12.49
N ASP A 67 -15.18 -5.06 -11.50
CA ASP A 67 -15.54 -6.47 -11.25
C ASP A 67 -17.04 -6.60 -10.92
N ASP A 68 -17.59 -5.69 -10.12
CA ASP A 68 -19.02 -5.64 -9.80
C ASP A 68 -19.88 -5.38 -11.05
N GLU A 69 -19.45 -4.48 -11.95
CA GLU A 69 -20.11 -4.21 -13.22
C GLU A 69 -20.13 -5.44 -14.14
N ILE A 70 -18.99 -6.12 -14.27
CA ILE A 70 -18.88 -7.36 -15.04
C ILE A 70 -19.84 -8.42 -14.47
N ALA A 71 -19.86 -8.59 -13.14
CA ALA A 71 -20.73 -9.54 -12.48
C ALA A 71 -22.22 -9.24 -12.70
N ARG A 72 -22.61 -7.94 -12.71
CA ARG A 72 -23.98 -7.52 -13.04
C ARG A 72 -24.33 -7.84 -14.50
N ALA A 73 -23.45 -7.50 -15.44
CA ALA A 73 -23.67 -7.73 -16.87
C ALA A 73 -23.82 -9.22 -17.20
N ILE A 74 -23.04 -10.09 -16.55
CA ILE A 74 -23.15 -11.55 -16.70
C ILE A 74 -24.49 -12.06 -16.17
N LYS A 75 -24.97 -11.55 -15.03
CA LYS A 75 -26.26 -11.96 -14.44
C LYS A 75 -27.47 -11.48 -15.23
N SER A 76 -27.35 -10.37 -15.95
CA SER A 76 -28.42 -9.80 -16.77
C SER A 76 -28.54 -10.41 -18.19
N ARG A 77 -27.65 -11.35 -18.54
CA ARG A 77 -27.68 -12.10 -19.79
C ARG A 77 -28.43 -13.41 -19.61
#